data_AF-E6WUF5-F1
#
_entry.id   AF-E6WUF5-F1
#
_cell.length_a   1.000
_cell.length_b   1.000
_cell.length_c   1.000
_cell.angle_alpha   90.00
_cell.angle_beta   90.00
_cell.angle_gamma   90.00
#
_symmetry.space_group_name_H-M   'P 1'
#
loop_
_entity.id
_entity.type
_entity.pdbx_description
1 polymer ?
#
loop_
_entity_poly.entity_id
_entity_poly.type
_entity_poly.pdbx_seq_one_letter_code
_entity_poly.pdbx_strand_id
1 'polypeptide(L)'
;MVIAVSLAVALAVAPVTQELCVGYRNGIEPDMRIRESDLGQPAAVIAAERLRDMVGRGEVTGGFQHGALNQAKVIHGHILLRQAIEDQRQFGRDSAEAASSTNAFCSWLETEGFWYD
;
A
#
# COMPACT_ATOMS: atom_id res chain seq x y z
N MET A 1 -32.89 34.33 -31.07
CA MET A 1 -31.86 33.28 -30.88
C MET A 1 -31.40 33.33 -29.44
N VAL A 2 -31.76 32.32 -28.63
CA VAL A 2 -31.28 32.20 -27.25
C VAL A 2 -30.47 30.92 -27.20
N ILE A 3 -29.16 31.04 -27.04
CA ILE A 3 -28.25 29.90 -26.91
C ILE A 3 -28.22 29.54 -25.43
N ALA A 4 -28.89 28.46 -25.06
CA ALA A 4 -28.82 27.88 -23.73
C ALA A 4 -27.48 27.11 -23.62
N VAL A 5 -26.57 27.63 -22.80
CA VAL A 5 -25.31 26.96 -22.46
C VAL A 5 -25.58 26.04 -21.27
N SER A 6 -25.68 24.73 -21.53
CA SER A 6 -25.78 23.72 -20.49
C SER A 6 -24.41 23.48 -19.86
N LEU A 7 -24.22 23.95 -18.63
CA LEU A 7 -23.05 23.70 -17.81
C LEU A 7 -23.12 22.25 -17.29
N ALA A 8 -22.35 21.34 -17.89
CA ALA A 8 -22.19 19.98 -17.38
C ALA A 8 -21.22 20.00 -16.20
N VAL A 9 -21.75 19.95 -14.97
CA VAL A 9 -20.96 19.75 -13.75
C VAL A 9 -20.57 18.28 -13.70
N ALA A 10 -19.33 17.97 -14.09
CA ALA A 10 -18.75 16.66 -13.88
C ALA A 10 -18.46 16.48 -12.38
N LEU A 11 -19.34 15.76 -11.68
CA LEU A 11 -19.08 15.25 -10.34
C LEU A 11 -17.92 14.25 -10.44
N ALA A 12 -16.71 14.71 -10.16
CA ALA A 12 -15.56 13.85 -9.91
C ALA A 12 -15.83 13.08 -8.62
N VAL A 13 -16.43 11.90 -8.74
CA VAL A 13 -16.52 10.94 -7.65
C VAL A 13 -15.10 10.41 -7.44
N ALA A 14 -14.36 11.04 -6.53
CA ALA A 14 -13.11 10.48 -6.06
C ALA A 14 -13.44 9.08 -5.50
N PRO A 15 -12.79 8.00 -5.97
CA PRO A 15 -12.98 6.70 -5.36
C PRO A 15 -12.52 6.82 -3.91
N VAL A 16 -13.47 6.69 -2.98
CA VAL A 16 -13.16 6.49 -1.57
C VAL A 16 -12.47 5.13 -1.52
N THR A 17 -11.14 5.14 -1.52
CA THR A 17 -10.34 3.95 -1.24
C THR A 17 -10.60 3.63 0.21
N GLN A 18 -11.55 2.72 0.43
CA GLN A 18 -11.89 2.24 1.76
C GLN A 18 -10.66 1.50 2.27
N GLU A 19 -9.99 2.05 3.28
CA GLU A 19 -8.88 1.38 3.97
C GLU A 19 -9.35 -0.01 4.40
N LEU A 20 -8.54 -1.03 4.12
CA LEU A 20 -8.88 -2.43 4.37
C LEU A 20 -8.75 -2.78 5.85
N CYS A 21 -7.83 -2.13 6.56
CA CYS A 21 -7.41 -2.49 7.91
C CYS A 21 -7.98 -1.55 8.98
N VAL A 22 -9.12 -0.91 8.70
CA VAL A 22 -9.81 -0.07 9.68
C VAL A 22 -10.14 -0.88 10.93
N GLY A 23 -9.67 -0.41 12.09
CA GLY A 23 -9.93 -1.03 13.39
C GLY A 23 -8.85 -2.03 13.86
N TYR A 24 -7.82 -2.30 13.04
CA TYR A 24 -6.65 -3.03 13.52
C TYR A 24 -5.89 -2.19 14.53
N ARG A 25 -5.56 -2.79 15.69
CA ARG A 25 -4.70 -2.15 16.68
C ARG A 25 -3.28 -2.22 16.14
N ASN A 26 -2.52 -1.14 16.30
CA ASN A 26 -1.12 -1.13 15.89
C ASN A 26 -0.25 -0.72 17.09
N GLY A 27 0.66 -1.60 17.48
CA GLY A 27 1.59 -1.40 18.60
C GLY A 27 2.86 -0.63 18.23
N ILE A 28 3.09 -0.36 16.94
CA ILE A 28 4.22 0.41 16.43
C ILE A 28 4.01 1.89 16.76
N GLU A 29 5.05 2.67 16.98
CA GLU A 29 4.93 4.12 17.19
C GLU A 29 4.37 4.84 15.95
N PRO A 30 3.47 5.84 16.08
CA PRO A 30 2.74 6.42 14.95
C PRO A 30 3.59 6.97 13.78
N ASP A 31 4.80 7.42 14.07
CA ASP A 31 5.79 7.96 13.11
C ASP A 31 6.59 6.86 12.41
N MET A 32 6.78 5.72 13.06
CA MET A 32 7.42 4.56 12.46
C MET A 32 6.47 3.69 11.62
N ARG A 33 5.16 3.93 11.65
CA ARG A 33 4.17 3.11 10.91
C ARG A 33 4.22 3.34 9.41
N ILE A 34 4.20 2.24 8.67
CA ILE A 34 3.77 2.19 7.28
C ILE A 34 2.24 2.21 7.27
N ARG A 35 1.65 3.07 6.44
CA ARG A 35 0.19 3.19 6.24
C ARG A 35 -0.20 2.56 4.92
N GLU A 36 -1.47 2.19 4.77
CA GLU A 36 -2.00 1.72 3.48
C GLU A 36 -1.76 2.73 2.35
N SER A 37 -1.85 4.03 2.67
CA SER A 37 -1.55 5.12 1.72
C SER A 37 -0.11 5.14 1.21
N ASP A 38 0.83 4.56 1.97
CA ASP A 38 2.25 4.54 1.62
C ASP A 38 2.57 3.40 0.63
N LEU A 39 1.62 2.48 0.43
CA LEU A 39 1.78 1.26 -0.35
C LEU A 39 1.13 1.37 -1.73
N GLY A 40 0.98 2.59 -2.23
CA GLY A 40 0.50 2.85 -3.60
C GLY A 40 1.47 2.35 -4.67
N GLN A 41 0.95 2.09 -5.88
CA GLN A 41 1.78 1.67 -7.02
C GLN A 41 2.96 2.60 -7.30
N PRO A 42 2.83 3.95 -7.27
CA PRO A 42 3.99 4.83 -7.47
C PRO A 42 5.09 4.61 -6.43
N ALA A 43 4.71 4.41 -5.16
CA ALA A 43 5.67 4.16 -4.07
C ALA A 43 6.39 2.82 -4.26
N ALA A 44 5.67 1.77 -4.64
CA ALA A 44 6.24 0.46 -4.92
C ALA A 44 7.25 0.49 -6.09
N VAL A 45 6.95 1.24 -7.16
CA VAL A 45 7.88 1.42 -8.29
C VAL A 45 9.16 2.13 -7.84
N ILE A 46 9.02 3.26 -7.12
CA ILE A 46 10.17 4.01 -6.59
C ILE A 46 11.02 3.13 -5.66
N ALA A 47 10.38 2.36 -4.79
CA ALA A 47 11.07 1.44 -3.88
C ALA A 47 11.83 0.34 -4.64
N ALA A 48 11.23 -0.23 -5.68
CA ALA A 48 11.88 -1.24 -6.51
C ALA A 48 13.11 -0.68 -7.25
N GLU A 49 13.01 0.51 -7.82
CA GLU A 49 14.14 1.19 -8.47
C GLU A 49 15.28 1.45 -7.48
N ARG A 50 14.95 2.00 -6.31
CA ARG A 50 15.95 2.25 -5.25
C ARG A 50 16.61 0.97 -4.78
N LEU A 51 15.84 -0.08 -4.52
CA LEU A 51 16.38 -1.37 -4.09
C LEU A 51 17.30 -1.98 -5.15
N ARG A 52 16.90 -1.94 -6.43
CA ARG A 52 17.74 -2.38 -7.54
C ARG A 52 19.07 -1.63 -7.56
N ASP A 53 19.03 -0.31 -7.41
CA ASP A 53 20.23 0.52 -7.43
C ASP A 53 21.14 0.24 -6.23
N MET A 54 20.58 0.03 -5.03
CA MET A 54 21.32 -0.36 -3.83
C MET A 54 22.00 -1.73 -4.01
N VAL A 55 21.28 -2.72 -4.54
CA VAL A 55 21.85 -4.04 -4.89
C VAL A 55 22.99 -3.89 -5.89
N GLY A 56 22.80 -3.08 -6.93
CA GLY A 56 23.83 -2.82 -7.94
C GLY A 56 25.11 -2.18 -7.38
N ARG A 57 24.99 -1.39 -6.31
CA ARG A 57 26.13 -0.78 -5.60
C ARG A 57 26.69 -1.63 -4.45
N GLY A 58 26.08 -2.76 -4.13
CA GLY A 58 26.43 -3.58 -2.96
C GLY A 58 25.99 -2.97 -1.62
N GLU A 59 25.12 -1.96 -1.63
CA GLU A 59 24.62 -1.20 -0.48
C GLU A 59 23.41 -1.89 0.17
N VAL A 60 23.49 -3.18 0.45
CA VAL A 60 22.39 -3.95 1.08
C VAL A 60 22.77 -4.55 2.43
N THR A 61 23.96 -4.20 2.93
CA THR A 61 24.50 -4.67 4.21
C THR A 61 25.09 -3.49 5.00
N GLY A 62 25.42 -3.72 6.27
CA GLY A 62 26.01 -2.70 7.13
C GLY A 62 25.11 -1.46 7.27
N GLY A 63 25.69 -0.26 7.15
CA GLY A 63 24.97 1.01 7.32
C GLY A 63 23.84 1.26 6.33
N PHE A 64 23.73 0.49 5.24
CA PHE A 64 22.66 0.64 4.24
C PHE A 64 21.54 -0.40 4.37
N GLN A 65 21.70 -1.37 5.29
CA GLN A 65 20.79 -2.50 5.44
C GLN A 65 19.35 -2.05 5.71
N HIS A 66 19.16 -1.08 6.62
CA HIS A 66 17.83 -0.56 6.96
C HIS A 66 17.15 0.14 5.78
N GLY A 67 17.90 0.91 5.00
CA GLY A 67 17.39 1.52 3.77
C GLY A 67 16.88 0.48 2.77
N ALA A 68 17.65 -0.60 2.56
CA ALA A 68 17.25 -1.70 1.67
C ALA A 68 16.01 -2.43 2.18
N LEU A 69 15.96 -2.73 3.48
CA LEU A 69 14.81 -3.38 4.11
C LEU A 69 13.55 -2.51 4.03
N ASN A 70 13.67 -1.20 4.24
CA ASN A 70 12.55 -0.28 4.09
C ASN A 70 11.99 -0.29 2.66
N GLN A 71 12.84 -0.31 1.63
CA GLN A 71 12.36 -0.43 0.25
C GLN A 71 11.64 -1.77 0.02
N ALA A 72 12.21 -2.88 0.53
CA ALA A 72 11.60 -4.20 0.42
C ALA A 72 10.22 -4.27 1.09
N LYS A 73 10.04 -3.62 2.25
CA LYS A 73 8.74 -3.53 2.94
C LYS A 73 7.69 -2.82 2.11
N VAL A 74 8.02 -1.71 1.44
CA VAL A 74 7.07 -1.00 0.56
C VAL A 74 6.62 -1.90 -0.58
N ILE A 75 7.55 -2.62 -1.22
CA ILE A 75 7.24 -3.55 -2.31
C ILE A 75 6.35 -4.69 -1.81
N HIS A 76 6.72 -5.31 -0.69
CA HIS A 76 5.97 -6.44 -0.13
C HIS A 76 4.56 -6.03 0.33
N GLY A 77 4.46 -4.92 1.07
CA GLY A 77 3.18 -4.37 1.49
C GLY A 77 2.27 -4.01 0.31
N HIS A 78 2.84 -3.47 -0.77
CA HIS A 78 2.09 -3.22 -2.01
C HIS A 78 1.53 -4.52 -2.61
N ILE A 79 2.33 -5.58 -2.69
CA ILE A 79 1.89 -6.89 -3.22
C ILE A 79 0.71 -7.42 -2.39
N LEU A 80 0.82 -7.39 -1.06
CA LEU A 80 -0.24 -7.84 -0.16
C LEU A 80 -1.52 -7.01 -0.32
N LEU A 81 -1.39 -5.68 -0.38
CA LEU A 81 -2.52 -4.77 -0.63
C LEU A 81 -3.22 -5.08 -1.96
N ARG A 82 -2.44 -5.28 -3.03
CA ARG A 82 -2.98 -5.62 -4.35
C ARG A 82 -3.69 -6.97 -4.35
N GLN A 83 -3.14 -7.97 -3.67
CA GLN A 83 -3.77 -9.28 -3.52
C GLN A 83 -5.10 -9.18 -2.78
N ALA A 84 -5.14 -8.49 -1.64
CA ALA A 84 -6.36 -8.29 -0.86
C ALA A 84 -7.47 -7.58 -1.67
N ILE A 85 -7.10 -6.53 -2.42
CA ILE A 85 -8.04 -5.81 -3.29
C ILE A 85 -8.55 -6.72 -4.43
N GLU A 86 -7.66 -7.49 -5.07
CA GLU A 86 -8.05 -8.34 -6.20
C GLU A 86 -8.93 -9.50 -5.75
N ASP A 87 -8.64 -10.13 -4.61
CA ASP A 87 -9.48 -11.21 -4.08
C ASP A 87 -10.88 -10.72 -3.71
N GLN A 88 -11.00 -9.53 -3.12
CA GLN A 88 -12.32 -8.91 -2.89
C GLN A 88 -13.09 -8.69 -4.20
N ARG A 89 -12.38 -8.31 -5.27
CA ARG A 89 -12.97 -8.10 -6.60
C ARG A 89 -13.36 -9.40 -7.28
N GLN A 90 -12.52 -10.44 -7.15
CA GLN A 90 -12.67 -11.71 -7.85
C GLN A 90 -13.68 -12.64 -7.18
N PHE A 91 -13.60 -12.77 -5.85
CA PHE A 91 -14.37 -13.75 -5.07
C PHE A 91 -15.52 -13.10 -4.29
N GLY A 92 -15.54 -11.76 -4.19
CA GLY A 92 -16.47 -11.01 -3.38
C GLY A 92 -15.94 -10.76 -1.96
N ARG A 93 -16.39 -9.66 -1.36
CA ARG A 93 -15.88 -9.18 -0.05
C ARG A 93 -16.09 -10.17 1.10
N ASP A 94 -17.14 -10.98 1.03
CA ASP A 94 -17.51 -11.93 2.09
C ASP A 94 -16.95 -13.35 1.85
N SER A 95 -16.10 -13.52 0.83
CA SER A 95 -15.46 -14.82 0.53
C SER A 95 -14.36 -15.16 1.53
N ALA A 96 -14.08 -16.46 1.68
CA ALA A 96 -13.00 -16.93 2.54
C ALA A 96 -11.63 -16.48 2.00
N GLU A 97 -11.50 -16.42 0.68
CA GLU A 97 -10.31 -15.96 -0.04
C GLU A 97 -10.03 -14.48 0.27
N ALA A 98 -11.03 -13.61 0.10
CA ALA A 98 -10.89 -12.18 0.39
C ALA A 98 -10.62 -11.91 1.88
N ALA A 99 -11.26 -12.66 2.78
CA ALA A 99 -11.00 -12.57 4.21
C ALA A 99 -9.56 -13.00 4.55
N SER A 100 -9.08 -14.09 3.95
CA SER A 100 -7.73 -14.60 4.17
C SER A 100 -6.65 -13.60 3.72
N SER A 101 -6.79 -13.03 2.51
CA SER A 101 -5.80 -12.09 1.99
C SER A 101 -5.86 -10.72 2.67
N THR A 102 -7.06 -10.25 3.03
CA THR A 102 -7.22 -9.04 3.87
C THR A 102 -6.55 -9.25 5.23
N ASN A 103 -6.78 -10.38 5.89
CA ASN A 103 -6.15 -10.68 7.19
C ASN A 103 -4.63 -10.78 7.08
N ALA A 104 -4.11 -11.41 6.02
CA ALA A 104 -2.67 -11.48 5.78
C ALA A 104 -2.05 -10.07 5.62
N PHE A 105 -2.69 -9.20 4.83
CA PHE A 105 -2.25 -7.83 4.65
C PHE A 105 -2.29 -7.03 5.97
N CYS A 106 -3.42 -7.06 6.69
CA CYS A 106 -3.59 -6.27 7.90
C CYS A 106 -2.73 -6.77 9.06
N SER A 107 -2.55 -8.09 9.19
CA SER A 107 -1.60 -8.67 10.16
C SER A 107 -0.18 -8.22 9.86
N TRP A 108 0.24 -8.23 8.58
CA TRP A 108 1.56 -7.74 8.20
C TRP A 108 1.72 -6.25 8.53
N LEU A 109 0.70 -5.43 8.25
CA LEU A 109 0.73 -4.00 8.55
C LEU A 109 0.86 -3.72 10.07
N GLU A 110 0.26 -4.57 10.90
CA GLU A 110 0.33 -4.49 12.36
C GLU A 110 1.70 -4.93 12.92
N THR A 111 2.28 -6.02 12.39
CA THR A 111 3.48 -6.64 12.99
C THR A 111 4.79 -6.25 12.32
N GLU A 112 4.75 -5.96 11.03
CA GLU A 112 5.93 -5.76 10.19
C GLU A 112 5.93 -4.43 9.43
N GLY A 113 4.75 -3.78 9.33
CA GLY A 113 4.53 -2.49 8.67
C GLY A 113 5.14 -1.30 9.41
N PHE A 114 6.45 -1.33 9.69
CA PHE A 114 7.20 -0.24 10.31
C PHE A 114 8.50 0.08 9.56
N TRP A 115 8.91 1.33 9.62
CA TRP A 115 10.20 1.83 9.13
C TRP A 115 11.32 1.50 10.10
N TYR A 116 12.45 1.06 9.59
CA TYR A 116 13.71 1.11 10.32
C TYR A 116 14.25 2.55 10.27
N ASP A 117 14.75 3.03 11.40
CA ASP A 117 15.52 4.28 11.52
C ASP A 117 16.95 4.10 10.96
#